data_AF-A0A2X2BNB2-F1
#
_entry.id   AF-A0A2X2BNB2-F1
#
_cell.length_a   1.000
_cell.length_b   1.000
_cell.length_c   1.000
_cell.angle_alpha   90.00
_cell.angle_beta   90.00
_cell.angle_gamma   90.00
#
_symmetry.space_group_name_H-M   'P 1'
#
loop_
_entity.id
_entity.type
_entity.pdbx_description
1 polymer ?
#
loop_
_entity_poly.entity_id
_entity_poly.type
_entity_poly.pdbx_seq_one_letter_code
_entity_poly.pdbx_strand_id
1 'polypeptide(L)'
;MSYTLPALPYAYDALEPHFDERTMEIHHTKHHQTYVNNTNTALEKLPELAGLEIDELVKNLHKVPADQRTFVRNNAGGHSNHTFFWKGLKLGTQLHGSLKDAIERDFGSVDAFKELFEKAAASRFWFRLGMVSIKR
;
A
#
# COMPACT_ATOMS: atom_id res chain seq x y z
N MET A 1 -16.97 13.69 -1.82
CA MET A 1 -15.63 14.27 -1.55
C MET A 1 -14.66 13.58 -2.48
N SER A 2 -13.60 14.24 -2.94
CA SER A 2 -12.56 13.59 -3.76
C SER A 2 -11.41 13.12 -2.89
N TYR A 3 -10.76 12.03 -3.27
CA TYR A 3 -9.52 11.59 -2.64
C TYR A 3 -8.38 12.58 -2.94
N THR A 4 -7.46 12.71 -2.00
CA THR A 4 -6.27 13.55 -2.12
C THR A 4 -5.01 12.72 -1.92
N LEU A 5 -3.88 13.20 -2.47
CA LEU A 5 -2.58 12.61 -2.20
C LEU A 5 -2.23 12.86 -0.72
N PRO A 6 -2.06 11.81 0.11
CA PRO A 6 -1.69 12.00 1.52
C PRO A 6 -0.30 12.62 1.62
N ALA A 7 -0.08 13.55 2.55
CA ALA A 7 1.27 14.04 2.82
C ALA A 7 2.15 12.91 3.39
N LEU A 8 3.43 12.90 3.02
CA LEU A 8 4.40 12.00 3.65
C LEU A 8 4.64 12.42 5.10
N PRO A 9 4.79 11.47 6.04
CA PRO A 9 5.06 11.78 7.44
C PRO A 9 6.53 12.14 7.74
N TYR A 10 7.38 12.20 6.70
CA TYR A 10 8.82 12.47 6.77
C TYR A 10 9.30 13.12 5.45
N ALA A 11 10.52 13.67 5.46
CA ALA A 11 11.17 14.25 4.28
C ALA A 11 11.53 13.18 3.22
N TYR A 12 11.68 13.57 1.96
CA TYR A 12 11.93 12.61 0.86
C TYR A 12 13.26 11.86 0.99
N ASP A 13 14.26 12.44 1.64
CA ASP A 13 15.59 11.88 1.91
C ASP A 13 15.68 11.11 3.24
N ALA A 14 14.61 11.09 4.04
CA ALA A 14 14.63 10.57 5.41
C ALA A 14 14.91 9.05 5.52
N LEU A 15 14.89 8.33 4.40
CA LEU A 15 15.10 6.89 4.32
C LEU A 15 16.41 6.51 3.59
N GLU A 16 17.26 7.47 3.25
CA GLU A 16 18.58 7.18 2.72
C GLU A 16 19.44 6.38 3.73
N PRO A 17 20.34 5.49 3.26
CA PRO A 17 20.64 5.16 1.86
C PRO A 17 19.75 4.04 1.29
N HIS A 18 18.65 3.68 1.98
CA HIS A 18 17.82 2.54 1.60
C HIS A 18 16.81 2.87 0.50
N PHE A 19 16.33 4.12 0.48
CA PHE A 19 15.54 4.70 -0.60
C PHE A 19 16.12 6.06 -0.94
N ASP A 20 16.50 6.29 -2.20
CA ASP A 20 16.99 7.59 -2.63
C ASP A 20 15.87 8.63 -2.70
N GLU A 21 16.22 9.89 -2.43
CA GLU A 21 15.27 11.02 -2.39
C GLU A 21 14.46 11.13 -3.70
N ARG A 22 15.13 10.97 -4.84
CA ARG A 22 14.51 11.17 -6.16
C ARG A 22 13.43 10.12 -6.44
N THR A 23 13.69 8.86 -6.08
CA THR A 23 12.71 7.78 -6.16
C THR A 23 11.54 8.08 -5.25
N MET A 24 11.77 8.54 -4.01
CA MET A 24 10.69 8.88 -3.07
C MET A 24 9.79 10.00 -3.60
N GLU A 25 10.38 11.05 -4.17
CA GLU A 25 9.65 12.17 -4.78
C GLU A 25 8.80 11.71 -5.97
N ILE A 26 9.36 10.94 -6.90
CA ILE A 26 8.64 10.46 -8.09
C ILE A 26 7.55 9.45 -7.70
N HIS A 27 7.87 8.50 -6.81
CA HIS A 27 6.94 7.45 -6.37
C HIS A 27 5.72 8.05 -5.64
N HIS A 28 5.94 9.10 -4.85
CA HIS A 28 4.86 9.81 -4.18
C HIS A 28 4.11 10.78 -5.12
N THR A 29 4.80 11.75 -5.71
CA THR A 29 4.15 12.88 -6.41
C THR A 29 3.67 12.55 -7.82
N LYS A 30 4.18 11.47 -8.44
CA LYS A 30 3.76 11.01 -9.77
C LYS A 30 2.96 9.73 -9.67
N HIS A 31 3.56 8.63 -9.20
CA HIS A 31 2.89 7.32 -9.24
C HIS A 31 1.66 7.25 -8.33
N HIS A 32 1.79 7.63 -7.05
CA HIS A 32 0.64 7.66 -6.14
C HIS A 32 -0.41 8.68 -6.59
N GLN A 33 0.01 9.88 -7.04
CA GLN A 33 -0.89 10.90 -7.57
C GLN A 33 -1.72 10.41 -8.77
N THR A 34 -1.12 9.63 -9.69
CA THR A 34 -1.85 9.04 -10.83
C THR A 34 -2.97 8.12 -10.34
N TYR A 35 -2.72 7.29 -9.33
CA TYR A 35 -3.76 6.42 -8.76
C TYR A 35 -4.90 7.23 -8.12
N VAL A 36 -4.58 8.31 -7.39
CA VAL A 36 -5.58 9.22 -6.81
C VAL A 36 -6.44 9.84 -7.91
N ASN A 37 -5.80 10.43 -8.93
CA ASN A 37 -6.50 11.09 -10.04
C ASN A 37 -7.43 10.13 -10.78
N ASN A 38 -6.92 8.97 -11.17
CA ASN A 38 -7.69 7.97 -11.90
C ASN A 38 -8.85 7.41 -11.06
N THR A 39 -8.65 7.24 -9.74
CA THR A 39 -9.74 6.81 -8.84
C THR A 39 -10.84 7.86 -8.79
N ASN A 40 -10.48 9.14 -8.61
CA ASN A 40 -11.44 10.23 -8.62
C ASN A 40 -12.24 10.30 -9.94
N THR A 41 -11.57 10.23 -11.09
CA THR A 41 -12.22 10.24 -12.41
C THR A 41 -13.17 9.05 -12.59
N ALA A 42 -12.81 7.85 -12.11
CA ALA A 42 -13.70 6.70 -12.20
C ALA A 42 -14.97 6.87 -11.36
N LEU A 43 -14.89 7.57 -10.23
CA LEU A 43 -16.00 7.75 -9.29
C LEU A 43 -16.94 8.89 -9.66
N GLU A 44 -16.59 9.75 -10.61
CA GLU A 44 -17.51 10.76 -11.17
C GLU A 44 -18.80 10.13 -11.70
N LYS A 45 -18.72 8.88 -12.19
CA LYS A 45 -19.85 8.11 -12.72
C LYS A 45 -20.49 7.16 -11.69
N LEU A 46 -19.97 7.13 -10.46
CA LEU A 46 -20.36 6.21 -9.38
C LEU A 46 -20.53 6.98 -8.06
N PRO A 47 -21.44 7.97 -7.99
CA PRO A 47 -21.56 8.89 -6.86
C PRO A 47 -21.86 8.17 -5.53
N GLU A 48 -22.54 7.03 -5.56
CA GLU A 48 -22.83 6.20 -4.38
C GLU A 48 -21.57 5.57 -3.76
N LEU A 49 -20.48 5.45 -4.52
CA LEU A 49 -19.19 4.93 -4.05
C LEU A 49 -18.19 6.05 -3.73
N ALA A 50 -18.41 7.27 -4.25
CA ALA A 50 -17.51 8.42 -4.10
C ALA A 50 -17.41 8.97 -2.67
N GLY A 51 -18.29 8.55 -1.75
CA GLY A 51 -18.26 8.94 -0.34
C GLY A 51 -17.49 7.98 0.58
N LEU A 52 -17.02 6.84 0.06
CA LEU A 52 -16.35 5.82 0.86
C LEU A 52 -14.88 6.19 1.12
N GLU A 53 -14.36 5.80 2.27
CA GLU A 53 -12.91 5.72 2.48
C GLU A 53 -12.28 4.72 1.50
N ILE A 54 -11.01 4.93 1.14
CA ILE A 54 -10.38 4.16 0.05
C ILE A 54 -10.38 2.65 0.31
N ASP A 55 -10.14 2.22 1.54
CA ASP A 55 -10.14 0.79 1.90
C ASP A 55 -11.56 0.20 1.86
N GLU A 56 -12.57 1.01 2.18
CA GLU A 56 -13.98 0.60 2.05
C GLU A 56 -14.38 0.48 0.58
N LEU A 57 -13.92 1.38 -0.29
CA LEU A 57 -14.11 1.23 -1.74
C LEU A 57 -13.48 -0.07 -2.26
N VAL A 58 -12.24 -0.39 -1.84
CA VAL A 58 -11.54 -1.62 -2.23
C VAL A 58 -12.30 -2.88 -1.76
N LYS A 59 -12.88 -2.87 -0.55
CA LYS A 59 -13.74 -3.98 -0.07
C LYS A 59 -15.05 -4.10 -0.86
N ASN A 60 -15.57 -2.99 -1.38
CA ASN A 60 -16.86 -2.91 -2.07
C ASN A 60 -16.75 -2.94 -3.61
N LEU A 61 -15.63 -3.38 -4.18
CA LEU A 61 -15.43 -3.46 -5.65
C LEU A 61 -16.49 -4.27 -6.40
N HIS A 62 -17.20 -5.19 -5.73
CA HIS A 62 -18.32 -5.93 -6.31
C HIS A 62 -19.50 -5.02 -6.69
N LYS A 63 -19.65 -3.85 -6.04
CA LYS A 63 -20.66 -2.84 -6.37
C LYS A 63 -20.30 -2.01 -7.60
N VAL A 64 -19.04 -2.03 -8.04
CA VAL A 64 -18.61 -1.36 -9.28
C VAL A 64 -19.11 -2.16 -10.49
N PRO A 65 -19.69 -1.50 -11.52
CA PRO A 65 -20.05 -2.13 -12.79
C PRO A 65 -18.90 -2.96 -13.38
N ALA A 66 -19.22 -4.11 -13.96
CA ALA A 66 -18.22 -5.10 -14.37
C ALA A 66 -17.21 -4.56 -15.39
N ASP A 67 -17.66 -3.70 -16.30
CA ASP A 67 -16.87 -3.02 -17.32
C ASP A 67 -15.86 -1.99 -16.75
N GLN A 68 -16.15 -1.43 -15.57
CA GLN A 68 -15.29 -0.44 -14.89
C GLN A 68 -14.47 -1.03 -13.73
N ARG A 69 -14.88 -2.20 -13.22
CA ARG A 69 -14.34 -2.81 -12.00
C ARG A 69 -12.83 -2.99 -12.01
N THR A 70 -12.25 -3.42 -13.13
CA THR A 70 -10.80 -3.62 -13.23
C THR A 70 -10.05 -2.29 -13.11
N PHE A 71 -10.55 -1.23 -13.75
CA PHE A 71 -9.93 0.09 -13.68
C PHE A 71 -10.01 0.66 -12.26
N VAL A 72 -11.19 0.58 -11.61
CA VAL A 72 -11.35 1.02 -10.22
C VAL A 72 -10.48 0.18 -9.29
N ARG A 73 -10.46 -1.16 -9.41
CA ARG A 73 -9.62 -2.03 -8.59
C ARG A 73 -8.15 -1.65 -8.66
N ASN A 74 -7.63 -1.44 -9.87
CA ASN A 74 -6.21 -1.18 -10.07
C ASN A 74 -5.82 0.20 -9.49
N ASN A 75 -6.64 1.23 -9.69
CA ASN A 75 -6.33 2.58 -9.23
C ASN A 75 -6.66 2.79 -7.74
N ALA A 76 -7.82 2.35 -7.27
CA ALA A 76 -8.20 2.43 -5.86
C ALA A 76 -7.27 1.55 -5.00
N GLY A 77 -6.96 0.34 -5.49
CA GLY A 77 -5.97 -0.53 -4.85
C GLY A 77 -4.56 0.09 -4.87
N GLY A 78 -4.18 0.77 -5.95
CA GLY A 78 -2.95 1.56 -6.00
C GLY A 78 -2.91 2.64 -4.92
N HIS A 79 -3.96 3.45 -4.79
CA HIS A 79 -4.06 4.50 -3.77
C HIS A 79 -4.02 3.92 -2.34
N SER A 80 -4.80 2.87 -2.05
CA SER A 80 -4.80 2.19 -0.75
C SER A 80 -3.40 1.63 -0.41
N ASN A 81 -2.78 0.89 -1.34
CA ASN A 81 -1.47 0.27 -1.12
C ASN A 81 -0.36 1.31 -0.86
N HIS A 82 -0.32 2.41 -1.59
CA HIS A 82 0.69 3.46 -1.38
C HIS A 82 0.45 4.20 -0.08
N THR A 83 -0.81 4.52 0.23
CA THR A 83 -1.19 5.14 1.52
C THR A 83 -0.75 4.28 2.72
N PHE A 84 -0.85 2.95 2.59
CA PHE A 84 -0.32 2.02 3.58
C PHE A 84 1.21 2.00 3.60
N PHE A 85 1.86 1.91 2.42
CA PHE A 85 3.31 1.85 2.28
C PHE A 85 4.02 3.01 2.99
N TRP A 86 3.60 4.26 2.76
CA TRP A 86 4.22 5.43 3.37
C TRP A 86 4.12 5.46 4.90
N LYS A 87 3.06 4.89 5.48
CA LYS A 87 2.88 4.80 6.93
C LYS A 87 3.76 3.72 7.58
N GLY A 88 4.17 2.71 6.80
CA GLY A 88 4.92 1.56 7.28
C GLY A 88 6.44 1.73 7.31
N LEU A 89 6.98 2.78 6.67
CA LEU A 89 8.42 2.97 6.54
C LEU A 89 9.00 3.80 7.69
N LYS A 90 10.00 3.24 8.38
CA LYS A 90 10.75 3.93 9.44
C LYS A 90 12.08 3.23 9.70
N LEU A 91 13.15 4.00 9.81
CA LEU A 91 14.48 3.51 10.17
C LEU A 91 14.62 3.29 11.69
N GLY A 92 15.56 2.42 12.07
CA GLY A 92 15.91 2.17 13.48
C GLY A 92 14.79 1.56 14.32
N THR A 93 13.84 0.87 13.70
CA THR A 93 12.76 0.19 14.41
C THR A 93 13.22 -1.15 14.98
N GLN A 94 12.71 -1.50 16.15
CA GLN A 94 12.90 -2.82 16.77
C GLN A 94 11.54 -3.49 16.95
N LEU A 95 11.46 -4.75 16.53
CA LEU A 95 10.25 -5.55 16.66
C LEU A 95 10.09 -6.03 18.10
N HIS A 96 8.92 -5.81 18.69
CA HIS A 96 8.64 -6.18 20.08
C HIS A 96 7.15 -6.50 20.30
N GLY A 97 6.85 -7.07 21.47
CA GLY A 97 5.49 -7.38 21.92
C GLY A 97 4.78 -8.43 21.06
N SER A 98 3.44 -8.40 21.10
CA SER A 98 2.59 -9.44 20.49
C SER A 98 2.86 -9.71 19.00
N LEU A 99 3.36 -8.74 18.24
CA LEU A 99 3.74 -8.93 16.85
C LEU A 99 5.01 -9.78 16.72
N LYS A 100 6.03 -9.53 17.57
CA LYS A 100 7.22 -10.37 17.64
C LYS A 100 6.86 -11.80 18.00
N ASP A 101 6.02 -11.96 19.02
CA ASP A 101 5.61 -13.28 19.51
C ASP A 101 4.84 -14.05 18.44
N ALA A 102 3.95 -13.37 17.70
CA ALA A 102 3.23 -13.99 16.58
C ALA A 102 4.19 -14.41 15.45
N ILE A 103 5.18 -13.58 15.12
CA ILE A 103 6.19 -13.90 14.10
C ILE A 103 7.03 -15.11 14.54
N GLU A 104 7.52 -15.13 15.78
CA GLU A 104 8.33 -16.24 16.28
C GLU A 104 7.51 -17.54 16.38
N ARG A 105 6.23 -17.45 16.77
CA ARG A 105 5.31 -18.59 16.78
C ARG A 105 5.07 -19.17 15.38
N ASP A 106 4.79 -18.31 14.39
CA ASP A 106 4.33 -18.76 13.06
C ASP A 106 5.49 -19.06 12.10
N PHE A 107 6.66 -18.44 12.32
CA PHE A 107 7.83 -18.54 11.42
C PHE A 107 9.08 -19.07 12.13
N GLY A 108 9.01 -19.39 13.42
CA GLY A 108 10.12 -19.92 14.22
C GLY A 108 11.08 -18.86 14.76
N SER A 109 11.44 -17.88 13.94
CA SER A 109 12.24 -16.72 14.37
C SER A 109 11.99 -15.50 13.48
N VAL A 110 12.39 -14.32 13.96
CA VAL A 110 12.33 -13.07 13.17
C VAL A 110 13.23 -13.16 11.93
N ASP A 111 14.37 -13.83 12.02
CA ASP A 111 15.29 -13.96 10.88
C ASP A 111 14.76 -14.94 9.84
N ALA A 112 14.19 -16.09 10.27
CA ALA A 112 13.51 -17.01 9.36
C ALA A 112 12.33 -16.33 8.64
N PHE A 113 11.59 -15.47 9.36
CA PHE A 113 10.55 -14.64 8.76
C PHE A 113 11.12 -13.68 7.70
N LYS A 114 12.21 -12.96 7.99
CA LYS A 114 12.84 -12.05 7.02
C LYS A 114 13.28 -12.78 5.76
N GLU A 115 13.96 -13.92 5.89
CA GLU A 115 14.41 -14.72 4.75
C GLU A 115 13.23 -15.17 3.87
N LEU A 116 12.15 -15.67 4.49
CA LEU A 116 10.95 -16.08 3.77
C LEU A 116 10.27 -14.89 3.10
N PHE A 117 10.18 -13.75 3.78
CA PHE A 117 9.58 -12.54 3.25
C PHE A 117 10.38 -11.98 2.06
N GLU A 118 11.71 -11.90 2.18
CA GLU A 118 12.61 -11.45 1.11
C GLU A 118 12.53 -12.37 -0.11
N LYS A 119 12.55 -13.69 0.10
CA LYS A 119 12.35 -14.67 -0.97
C LYS A 119 11.00 -14.50 -1.65
N ALA A 120 9.94 -14.32 -0.87
CA ALA A 120 8.61 -14.07 -1.41
C ALA A 120 8.57 -12.78 -2.24
N ALA A 121 9.16 -11.69 -1.74
CA ALA A 121 9.24 -10.41 -2.43
C ALA A 121 10.03 -10.52 -3.75
N ALA A 122 11.21 -11.15 -3.73
CA ALA A 122 12.06 -11.35 -4.90
C ALA A 122 11.43 -12.25 -5.97
N SER A 123 10.60 -13.22 -5.57
CA SER A 123 9.95 -14.16 -6.49
C SER A 123 8.70 -13.60 -7.20
N ARG A 124 8.18 -12.44 -6.78
CA ARG A 124 7.04 -11.82 -7.45
C ARG A 124 7.49 -11.15 -8.74
N PHE A 125 7.20 -11.80 -9.86
CA PHE A 125 7.36 -11.21 -11.18
C PHE A 125 6.28 -10.15 -11.44
N TRP A 126 6.68 -8.97 -11.97
CA TRP A 126 5.88 -7.72 -12.16
C TRP A 126 5.69 -6.83 -10.92
N PHE A 127 5.21 -5.59 -11.13
CA PHE A 127 4.93 -4.61 -10.07
C PHE A 127 3.82 -5.07 -9.12
N ARG A 128 4.18 -5.74 -8.01
CA ARG A 128 3.25 -6.19 -6.97
C ARG A 128 3.83 -5.93 -5.58
N LEU A 129 2.97 -5.53 -4.64
CA LEU A 129 3.34 -5.33 -3.23
C LEU A 129 3.49 -6.68 -2.52
N GLY A 130 4.59 -6.90 -1.80
CA GLY A 130 4.69 -7.99 -0.80
C GLY A 130 4.02 -7.56 0.50
N MET A 131 3.14 -8.39 1.06
CA MET A 131 2.43 -8.09 2.31
C MET A 131 2.43 -9.33 3.21
N VAL A 132 2.46 -9.08 4.52
CA VAL A 132 2.22 -10.08 5.56
C VAL A 132 0.88 -9.76 6.20
N SER A 133 0.05 -10.78 6.37
CA SER A 133 -1.23 -10.66 7.06
C SER A 133 -1.27 -11.71 8.16
N ILE A 134 -1.56 -11.28 9.38
CA ILE A 134 -1.76 -12.15 10.52
C ILE A 134 -3.25 -12.47 10.56
N LYS A 135 -3.58 -13.74 10.32
CA LYS A 135 -4.92 -14.24 10.63
C LYS A 135 -5.03 -14.36 12.14
N ARG A 136 -5.97 -13.62 12.73
CA ARG A 136 -6.46 -13.91 14.07
C ARG A 136 -7.40 -15.10 14.01
#